data_AF-A0A2V7UM97-F1
#
_entry.id   AF-A0A2V7UM97-F1
#
_cell.length_a   1.000
_cell.length_b   1.000
_cell.length_c   1.000
_cell.angle_alpha   90.00
_cell.angle_beta   90.00
_cell.angle_gamma   90.00
#
_symmetry.space_group_name_H-M   'P 1'
#
loop_
_entity.id
_entity.type
_entity.pdbx_description
1 polymer ?
#
loop_
_entity_poly.entity_id
_entity_poly.type
_entity_poly.pdbx_seq_one_letter_code
_entity_poly.pdbx_strand_id
1 'polypeptide(L)'
;MLELLIHQPIFIGFKADSNLRRHLESLSDSDKKYFSPEDSTFLRICQLGEDIYVGKLVHESLTTDRVDDIRRNILSIMHKIGSEVRVPINLRILACSAAEAECVSTAG
;
A
#
# COMPACT_ATOMS: atom_id res chain seq x y z
N MET A 1 10.86 8.71 -29.07
CA MET A 1 11.57 7.63 -28.37
C MET A 1 11.15 7.69 -26.91
N LEU A 2 10.84 6.56 -26.28
CA LEU A 2 10.42 6.50 -24.87
C LEU A 2 11.63 6.14 -23.99
N GLU A 3 11.69 6.70 -22.78
CA GLU A 3 12.74 6.45 -21.79
C GLU A 3 12.17 5.60 -20.64
N LEU A 4 12.96 4.65 -20.13
CA LEU A 4 12.59 3.80 -19.01
C LEU A 4 13.23 4.31 -17.71
N LEU A 5 12.42 4.42 -16.66
CA LEU A 5 12.87 4.86 -15.34
C LEU A 5 12.92 3.65 -14.39
N ILE A 6 14.14 3.26 -13.97
CA ILE A 6 14.39 2.08 -13.12
C ILE A 6 14.35 2.39 -11.62
N HIS A 7 14.46 3.66 -11.24
CA HIS A 7 14.52 4.10 -9.85
C HIS A 7 13.26 4.84 -9.39
N GLN A 8 12.25 4.96 -10.26
CA GLN A 8 10.97 5.53 -9.87
C GLN A 8 10.24 4.54 -8.97
N PRO A 9 9.95 4.87 -7.69
CA PRO A 9 9.24 3.95 -6.83
C PRO A 9 7.84 3.70 -7.38
N ILE A 10 7.38 2.46 -7.26
CA ILE A 10 6.03 2.07 -7.62
C ILE A 10 5.27 1.61 -6.38
N PHE A 11 3.99 1.91 -6.36
CA PHE A 11 3.05 1.43 -5.38
C PHE A 11 2.16 0.35 -5.98
N ILE A 12 2.04 -0.78 -5.29
CA ILE A 12 1.15 -1.88 -5.65
C ILE A 12 0.10 -2.00 -4.56
N GLY A 13 -1.17 -1.78 -4.90
CA GLY A 13 -2.23 -1.78 -3.90
C GLY A 13 -3.61 -1.54 -4.48
N PHE A 14 -4.57 -1.26 -3.62
CA PHE A 14 -5.95 -1.03 -4.03
C PHE A 14 -6.55 0.17 -3.30
N LYS A 15 -7.58 0.76 -3.90
CA LYS A 15 -8.30 1.89 -3.32
C LYS A 15 -9.13 1.39 -2.14
N ALA A 16 -8.98 2.01 -0.98
CA ALA A 16 -9.81 1.74 0.18
C ALA A 16 -11.22 2.32 -0.05
N ASP A 17 -12.22 1.46 0.11
CA ASP A 17 -13.62 1.87 0.19
C ASP A 17 -13.94 2.51 1.54
N SER A 18 -15.15 3.05 1.69
CA SER A 18 -15.56 3.75 2.91
C SER A 18 -15.52 2.87 4.16
N ASN A 19 -15.77 1.56 4.03
CA ASN A 19 -15.74 0.64 5.16
C ASN A 19 -14.30 0.36 5.58
N LEU A 20 -13.42 0.09 4.63
CA LEU A 20 -12.01 -0.11 4.90
C LEU A 20 -11.37 1.16 5.46
N ARG A 21 -11.71 2.36 4.95
CA ARG A 21 -11.19 3.63 5.49
C ARG A 21 -11.51 3.77 6.98
N ARG A 22 -12.76 3.52 7.38
CA ARG A 22 -13.15 3.52 8.80
C ARG A 22 -12.43 2.45 9.61
N HIS A 23 -12.27 1.25 9.05
CA HIS A 23 -11.52 0.17 9.69
C HIS A 23 -10.06 0.53 9.94
N LEU A 24 -9.42 1.22 8.97
CA LEU A 24 -8.05 1.71 9.08
C LEU A 24 -7.91 2.78 10.18
N GLU A 25 -8.91 3.65 10.33
CA GLU A 25 -8.96 4.65 11.41
C GLU A 25 -9.14 4.02 12.79
N SER A 26 -9.79 2.85 12.86
CA SER A 26 -10.05 2.11 14.10
C SER A 26 -9.09 0.96 14.37
N LEU A 27 -7.93 0.89 13.69
CA LEU A 27 -6.98 -0.21 13.85
C LEU A 27 -6.46 -0.29 15.29
N SER A 28 -6.46 -1.52 15.82
CA SER A 28 -5.81 -1.82 17.09
C SER A 28 -4.29 -1.69 16.97
N ASP A 29 -3.59 -1.48 18.09
CA ASP A 29 -2.12 -1.43 18.09
C ASP A 29 -1.49 -2.75 17.62
N SER A 30 -2.21 -3.88 17.79
CA SER A 30 -1.80 -5.19 17.28
C SER A 30 -1.85 -5.28 15.76
N ASP A 31 -2.72 -4.51 15.11
CA ASP A 31 -2.84 -4.47 13.65
C ASP A 31 -1.92 -3.42 13.03
N LYS A 32 -1.66 -2.32 13.74
CA LYS A 32 -0.73 -1.26 13.29
C LYS A 32 0.67 -1.78 12.98
N LYS A 33 1.12 -2.86 13.63
CA LYS A 33 2.42 -3.52 13.34
C LYS A 33 2.56 -4.03 11.90
N TYR A 34 1.44 -4.19 11.18
CA TYR A 34 1.46 -4.59 9.77
C TYR A 34 1.64 -3.42 8.82
N PHE A 35 1.71 -2.18 9.33
CA PHE A 35 1.93 -0.97 8.55
C PHE A 35 3.27 -0.34 8.93
N SER A 36 4.04 0.06 7.92
CA SER A 36 5.28 0.81 8.12
C SER A 36 5.47 1.83 7.00
N PRO A 37 5.83 3.07 7.32
CA PRO A 37 6.28 4.00 6.30
C PRO A 37 7.61 3.53 5.70
N GLU A 38 8.56 3.03 6.47
CA GLU A 38 9.95 2.87 5.99
C GLU A 38 10.27 1.50 5.40
N ASP A 39 9.50 0.47 5.75
CA ASP A 39 9.82 -0.91 5.37
C ASP A 39 8.80 -1.50 4.37
N SER A 40 9.32 -1.82 3.17
CA SER A 40 8.60 -2.43 2.05
C SER A 40 7.96 -3.80 2.37
N THR A 41 8.37 -4.45 3.46
CA THR A 41 7.81 -5.71 3.98
C THR A 41 6.44 -5.52 4.64
N PHE A 42 6.08 -4.30 5.00
CA PHE A 42 4.78 -3.97 5.58
C PHE A 42 3.86 -3.27 4.59
N LEU A 43 2.62 -3.04 4.99
CA LEU A 43 1.67 -2.24 4.23
C LEU A 43 1.95 -0.75 4.44
N ARG A 44 1.58 0.04 3.45
CA ARG A 44 1.61 1.50 3.48
C ARG A 44 0.24 2.01 3.08
N ILE A 45 -0.17 3.09 3.74
CA ILE A 45 -1.34 3.87 3.38
C ILE A 45 -0.84 5.07 2.57
N CYS A 46 -1.34 5.21 1.35
CA CYS A 46 -0.99 6.29 0.44
C CYS A 46 -2.24 7.07 0.05
N GLN A 47 -2.06 8.35 -0.28
CA GLN A 47 -3.14 9.20 -0.77
C GLN A 47 -2.91 9.55 -2.25
N LEU A 48 -3.98 9.56 -3.02
CA LEU A 48 -4.02 10.02 -4.40
C LEU A 48 -5.25 10.94 -4.55
N GLY A 49 -5.03 12.25 -4.45
CA GLY A 49 -6.14 13.22 -4.35
C GLY A 49 -6.95 12.98 -3.07
N GLU A 50 -8.26 12.75 -3.19
CA GLU A 50 -9.15 12.44 -2.06
C GLU A 50 -9.23 10.92 -1.75
N ASP A 51 -8.51 10.10 -2.52
CA ASP A 51 -8.56 8.67 -2.40
C ASP A 51 -7.42 8.10 -1.56
N ILE A 52 -7.80 7.23 -0.63
CA ILE A 52 -6.88 6.45 0.18
C ILE A 52 -6.63 5.10 -0.50
N TYR A 53 -5.37 4.70 -0.52
CA TYR A 53 -4.88 3.46 -1.06
C TYR A 53 -4.11 2.67 0.01
N VAL A 54 -4.24 1.34 -0.03
CA VAL A 54 -3.49 0.42 0.84
C VAL A 54 -2.72 -0.57 -0.02
N GLY A 55 -1.45 -0.76 0.31
CA GLY A 55 -0.58 -1.59 -0.51
C GLY A 55 0.88 -1.56 -0.07
N LYS A 56 1.79 -1.81 -1.01
CA LYS A 56 3.24 -1.80 -0.79
C LYS A 56 3.92 -0.79 -1.69
N LEU A 57 4.94 -0.13 -1.14
CA LEU A 57 5.87 0.67 -1.89
C LEU A 57 7.10 -0.17 -2.25
N VAL A 58 7.50 -0.10 -3.52
CA VAL A 58 8.65 -0.81 -4.08
C VAL A 58 9.60 0.23 -4.67
N HIS A 59 10.84 0.27 -4.17
CA HIS A 59 11.86 1.22 -4.62
C HIS A 59 12.81 0.64 -5.68
N GLU A 60 12.79 -0.67 -5.87
CA GLU A 60 13.65 -1.40 -6.78
C GLU A 60 12.90 -1.84 -8.04
N SER A 61 13.65 -2.16 -9.09
CA SER A 61 13.11 -2.75 -10.30
C SER A 61 12.38 -4.06 -9.97
N LEU A 62 11.18 -4.22 -10.51
CA LEU A 62 10.31 -5.34 -10.20
C LEU A 62 10.21 -6.31 -11.38
N THR A 63 10.43 -7.59 -11.13
CA THR A 63 10.15 -8.67 -12.08
C THR A 63 8.68 -9.09 -11.99
N THR A 64 8.17 -9.75 -13.03
CA THR A 64 6.75 -10.15 -13.09
C THR A 64 6.36 -11.17 -12.03
N ASP A 65 7.27 -12.05 -11.63
CA ASP A 65 7.08 -13.00 -10.51
C ASP A 65 6.92 -12.27 -9.17
N ARG A 66 7.74 -11.24 -8.91
CA ARG A 66 7.65 -10.45 -7.68
C ARG A 66 6.35 -9.66 -7.56
N VAL A 67 5.71 -9.29 -8.68
CA VAL A 67 4.37 -8.67 -8.66
C VAL A 67 3.35 -9.59 -8.01
N ASP A 68 3.33 -10.89 -8.39
CA ASP A 68 2.36 -11.83 -7.84
C ASP A 68 2.66 -12.16 -6.37
N ASP A 69 3.93 -12.25 -5.98
CA ASP A 69 4.34 -12.42 -4.59
C ASP A 69 3.88 -11.24 -3.72
N ILE A 70 4.09 -10.00 -4.19
CA ILE A 70 3.62 -8.79 -3.52
C ILE A 70 2.10 -8.79 -3.40
N ARG A 71 1.40 -9.14 -4.48
CA ARG A 71 -0.06 -9.24 -4.49
C ARG A 71 -0.56 -10.21 -3.41
N ARG A 72 -0.02 -11.44 -3.39
CA ARG A 72 -0.36 -12.45 -2.38
C ARG A 72 -0.04 -11.97 -0.97
N ASN A 73 1.10 -11.33 -0.78
CA ASN A 73 1.50 -10.81 0.51
C ASN A 73 0.51 -9.74 1.02
N ILE A 74 0.16 -8.75 0.20
CA ILE A 74 -0.82 -7.71 0.54
C ILE A 74 -2.14 -8.34 0.97
N LEU A 75 -2.68 -9.25 0.14
CA LEU A 75 -3.94 -9.92 0.43
C LEU A 75 -3.87 -10.74 1.73
N SER A 76 -2.75 -11.43 1.98
CA SER A 76 -2.55 -12.21 3.20
C SER A 76 -2.52 -11.35 4.47
N ILE A 77 -1.91 -10.17 4.41
CA ILE A 77 -1.84 -9.24 5.53
C ILE A 77 -3.22 -8.62 5.78
N MET A 78 -3.90 -8.18 4.73
CA MET A 78 -5.25 -7.62 4.83
C MET A 78 -6.26 -8.62 5.44
N HIS A 79 -6.19 -9.89 5.05
CA HIS A 79 -7.01 -10.94 5.65
C HIS A 79 -6.75 -11.15 7.15
N LYS A 80 -5.52 -10.91 7.62
CA LYS A 80 -5.19 -10.98 9.06
C LYS A 80 -5.76 -9.79 9.84
N ILE A 81 -5.75 -8.60 9.24
CA ILE A 81 -6.17 -7.34 9.88
C ILE A 81 -7.70 -7.18 9.90
N GLY A 82 -8.39 -7.75 8.91
CA GLY A 82 -9.83 -7.58 8.77
C GLY A 82 -10.45 -8.75 8.04
N SER A 83 -10.77 -9.82 8.77
CA SER A 83 -11.52 -10.97 8.25
C SER A 83 -12.89 -10.56 7.64
N GLU A 84 -13.46 -9.45 8.10
CA GLU A 84 -14.76 -8.94 7.68
C GLU A 84 -14.70 -7.94 6.51
N VAL A 85 -13.50 -7.44 6.15
CA VAL A 85 -13.38 -6.43 5.09
C VAL A 85 -13.13 -7.10 3.75
N ARG A 86 -14.00 -6.84 2.77
CA ARG A 86 -13.82 -7.33 1.40
C ARG A 86 -12.65 -6.62 0.74
N VAL A 87 -11.57 -7.37 0.50
CA VAL A 87 -10.39 -6.87 -0.20
C VAL A 87 -10.56 -7.13 -1.71
N PRO A 88 -10.34 -6.12 -2.57
CA PRO A 88 -10.35 -6.32 -4.02
C PRO A 88 -9.27 -7.31 -4.46
N ILE A 89 -9.63 -8.25 -5.35
CA ILE A 89 -8.68 -9.22 -5.92
C ILE A 89 -7.70 -8.57 -6.91
N ASN A 90 -8.08 -7.41 -7.47
CA ASN A 90 -7.31 -6.69 -8.47
C ASN A 90 -6.60 -5.52 -7.80
N LEU A 91 -5.27 -5.56 -7.83
CA LEU A 91 -4.41 -4.48 -7.37
C LEU A 91 -3.97 -3.64 -8.58
N ARG A 92 -3.74 -2.36 -8.34
CA ARG A 92 -3.19 -1.40 -9.30
C ARG A 92 -1.71 -1.23 -9.03
N ILE A 93 -0.95 -1.00 -10.10
CA ILE A 93 0.45 -0.57 -10.04
C ILE A 93 0.46 0.91 -10.42
N LEU A 94 0.97 1.77 -9.55
CA LEU A 94 1.00 3.22 -9.68
C LEU A 94 2.43 3.72 -9.50
N ALA A 95 2.90 4.66 -10.32
CA ALA A 95 4.16 5.33 -10.05
C ALA A 95 3.99 6.35 -8.92
N CYS A 96 4.93 6.41 -7.98
CA CYS A 96 4.95 7.40 -6.92
C CYS A 96 5.84 8.57 -7.34
N SER A 97 5.42 9.82 -7.13
CA SER A 97 6.35 10.95 -7.26
C SER A 97 7.26 10.99 -6.02
N ALA A 98 8.50 11.45 -6.19
CA ALA A 98 9.42 11.66 -5.06
C ALA A 98 9.03 12.85 -4.18
N ALA A 99 8.01 13.63 -4.56
CA ALA A 99 7.80 14.98 -4.04
C ALA A 99 6.93 15.07 -2.78
N GLU A 100 6.12 14.07 -2.43
CA GLU A 100 5.22 14.16 -1.26
C GLU A 100 5.08 12.83 -0.53
N ALA A 101 6.22 12.26 -0.12
CA ALA A 101 6.24 11.43 1.08
C ALA A 101 6.38 12.31 2.34
N GLU A 102 5.78 13.50 2.35
CA GLU A 102 5.60 14.27 3.58
C GLU A 102 4.59 13.51 4.43
N CYS A 103 5.17 12.76 5.36
CA CYS A 103 4.50 12.08 6.44
C CYS A 103 3.42 12.98 7.04
N VAL A 104 2.15 12.58 6.92
CA VAL A 104 1.19 12.91 7.97
C VAL A 104 1.65 12.14 9.20
N SER A 105 2.59 12.74 9.94
CA SER A 105 2.88 12.41 11.32
C SER A 105 1.60 12.69 12.09
N THR A 106 0.77 11.67 12.30
CA THR A 106 -0.25 11.75 13.34
C THR A 106 0.48 11.80 14.66
N ALA A 107 0.65 13.04 15.16
CA ALA A 107 1.08 13.32 16.51
C ALA A 107 0.16 12.59 17.51
N GLY A 108 0.80 11.93 18.47
CA GLY A 108 0.22 11.36 19.68
C GLY A 108 1.33 11.24 20.71
#